data_AF-A0A0A8X790-F1
#
_entry.id   AF-A0A0A8X790-F1
#
_cell.length_a   1.000
_cell.length_b   1.000
_cell.length_c   1.000
_cell.angle_alpha   90.00
_cell.angle_beta   90.00
_cell.angle_gamma   90.00
#
_symmetry.space_group_name_H-M   'P 1'
#
loop_
_entity.id
_entity.type
_entity.pdbx_description
1 polymer ?
#
loop_
_entity_poly.entity_id
_entity_poly.type
_entity_poly.pdbx_seq_one_letter_code
_entity_poly.pdbx_strand_id
1 'polypeptide(L)'
;MELGESLEETARREVKEETGLDIGELKLEGVISGAEYYLKVANGDELYSVTTVYSTNEYVGELEIDELESIDLQFFSLDQLPEDLQKSYMDYIKHYLQNNAIE
;
A
#
# COMPACT_ATOMS: atom_id res chain seq x y z
N MET A 1 -1.04 -0.33 11.44
CA MET A 1 -0.92 -1.58 12.22
C MET A 1 -1.51 -1.35 13.58
N GLU A 2 -2.51 -2.16 13.92
CA GLU A 2 -3.15 -2.12 15.23
C GLU A 2 -2.37 -2.96 16.26
N LEU A 3 -2.74 -2.81 17.53
CA LEU A 3 -2.10 -3.53 18.62
C LEU A 3 -2.42 -5.04 18.52
N GLY A 4 -1.36 -5.85 18.41
CA GLY A 4 -1.47 -7.30 18.36
C GLY A 4 -1.45 -7.88 16.94
N GLU A 5 -1.47 -7.03 15.91
CA GLU A 5 -1.32 -7.46 14.52
C GLU A 5 0.15 -7.64 14.15
N SER A 6 0.41 -8.63 13.30
CA SER A 6 1.55 -8.68 12.39
C SER A 6 1.35 -7.72 11.21
N LEU A 7 2.44 -7.44 10.48
CA LEU A 7 2.39 -6.60 9.29
C LEU A 7 1.50 -7.21 8.21
N GLU A 8 1.52 -8.54 8.05
CA GLU A 8 0.67 -9.26 7.12
C GLU A 8 -0.80 -9.21 7.53
N GLU A 9 -1.12 -9.30 8.83
CA GLU A 9 -2.50 -9.18 9.33
C GLU A 9 -3.06 -7.78 9.05
N THR A 10 -2.29 -6.73 9.34
CA THR A 10 -2.66 -5.36 8.97
C THR A 10 -2.89 -5.25 7.46
N ALA A 11 -1.96 -5.71 6.62
CA ALA A 11 -2.09 -5.60 5.18
C ALA A 11 -3.38 -6.28 4.65
N ARG A 12 -3.75 -7.43 5.22
CA ARG A 12 -5.00 -8.13 4.86
C ARG A 12 -6.24 -7.38 5.34
N ARG A 13 -6.23 -6.88 6.58
CA ARG A 13 -7.36 -6.14 7.15
C ARG A 13 -7.61 -4.85 6.38
N GLU A 14 -6.60 -4.00 6.20
CA GLU A 14 -6.75 -2.71 5.52
C GLU A 14 -7.24 -2.91 4.07
N VAL A 15 -6.67 -3.87 3.32
CA VAL A 15 -7.14 -4.14 1.95
C VAL A 15 -8.60 -4.60 1.95
N LYS A 16 -9.00 -5.44 2.93
CA LYS A 16 -10.39 -5.88 3.03
C LYS A 16 -11.34 -4.74 3.38
N GLU A 17 -10.96 -3.88 4.32
CA GLU A 17 -11.76 -2.74 4.78
C GLU A 17 -11.91 -1.68 3.67
N GLU A 18 -10.82 -1.30 3.02
CA GLU A 18 -10.81 -0.22 2.02
C GLU A 18 -11.33 -0.65 0.64
N THR A 19 -11.21 -1.94 0.28
CA THR A 19 -11.47 -2.42 -1.10
C THR A 19 -12.46 -3.58 -1.22
N GLY A 20 -12.87 -4.19 -0.11
CA GLY A 20 -13.74 -5.36 -0.10
C GLY A 20 -13.05 -6.67 -0.52
N LEU A 21 -11.79 -6.64 -0.93
CA LEU A 21 -11.06 -7.80 -1.42
C LEU A 21 -10.41 -8.61 -0.30
N ASP A 22 -10.53 -9.94 -0.37
CA ASP A 22 -9.71 -10.85 0.42
C ASP A 22 -8.48 -11.24 -0.40
N ILE A 23 -7.28 -11.04 0.16
CA ILE A 23 -6.01 -11.32 -0.51
C ILE A 23 -5.35 -12.61 -0.02
N GLY A 24 -4.60 -13.29 -0.89
CA GLY A 24 -3.93 -14.57 -0.66
C GLY A 24 -2.50 -14.44 -0.14
N GLU A 25 -1.56 -15.25 -0.62
CA GLU A 25 -0.17 -15.17 -0.17
C GLU A 25 0.44 -13.79 -0.45
N LEU A 26 1.18 -13.27 0.54
CA LEU A 26 1.85 -11.97 0.46
C LEU A 26 3.35 -12.18 0.23
N LYS A 27 3.89 -11.53 -0.79
CA LYS A 27 5.33 -11.43 -1.02
C LYS A 27 5.84 -10.12 -0.44
N LEU A 28 6.80 -10.19 0.46
CA LEU A 28 7.51 -9.00 0.94
C LEU A 28 8.36 -8.42 -0.20
N GLU A 29 8.04 -7.20 -0.62
CA GLU A 29 8.82 -6.47 -1.62
C GLU A 29 9.95 -5.67 -0.97
N GLY A 30 9.72 -5.12 0.22
CA GLY A 30 10.76 -4.41 0.96
C GLY A 30 10.25 -3.63 2.16
N VAL A 31 11.21 -3.11 2.94
CA VAL A 31 10.96 -2.19 4.05
C VAL A 31 11.62 -0.86 3.71
N ILE A 32 10.83 0.19 3.67
CA ILE A 32 11.20 1.52 3.18
C ILE A 32 11.14 2.49 4.36
N SER A 33 12.25 3.19 4.58
CA SER A 33 12.44 4.11 5.71
C SER A 33 13.60 5.06 5.39
N GLY A 34 13.68 6.17 6.11
CA GLY A 34 14.75 7.15 5.91
C GLY A 34 14.29 8.58 6.19
N ALA A 35 15.22 9.52 6.11
CA ALA A 35 14.95 10.94 6.38
C ALA A 35 13.96 11.55 5.37
N GLU A 36 13.88 10.97 4.18
CA GLU A 36 12.98 11.31 3.09
C GLU A 36 11.51 10.94 3.36
N TYR A 37 11.24 10.10 4.36
CA TYR A 37 9.89 9.72 4.82
C TYR A 37 9.49 10.45 6.10
N TYR A 38 10.08 11.62 6.32
CA TYR A 38 9.66 12.56 7.36
C TYR A 38 8.27 13.13 7.06
N LEU A 39 7.41 13.16 8.08
CA LEU A 39 6.11 13.78 8.01
C LEU A 39 5.75 14.52 9.29
N LYS A 40 5.07 15.66 9.12
CA LYS A 40 4.52 16.45 10.20
C LYS A 40 3.01 16.46 10.08
N VAL A 41 2.34 15.80 11.01
CA VAL A 41 0.88 15.68 11.02
C VAL A 41 0.22 16.96 11.54
N ALA A 42 -1.09 17.11 11.30
CA ALA A 42 -1.83 18.36 11.55
C ALA A 42 -1.80 18.84 13.01
N ASN A 43 -1.63 17.92 13.97
CA ASN A 43 -1.48 18.24 15.39
C ASN A 43 -0.08 18.74 15.77
N GLY A 44 0.86 18.78 14.82
CA GLY A 44 2.22 19.27 15.02
C GLY A 44 3.25 18.19 15.35
N ASP A 45 2.82 16.94 15.52
CA ASP A 45 3.73 15.83 15.76
C ASP A 45 4.57 15.52 14.53
N GLU A 46 5.84 15.17 14.78
CA GLU A 46 6.85 14.90 13.78
C GLU A 46 7.25 13.43 13.86
N LEU A 47 7.21 12.72 12.73
CA LEU A 47 7.56 11.31 12.68
C LEU A 47 8.25 10.93 11.37
N TYR A 48 8.99 9.82 11.40
CA TYR A 48 9.56 9.19 10.21
C TYR A 48 8.81 7.89 9.97
N SER A 49 8.21 7.75 8.79
CA SER A 49 7.49 6.53 8.44
C SER A 49 8.46 5.37 8.20
N VAL A 50 8.07 4.18 8.66
CA VAL A 50 8.64 2.90 8.24
C VAL A 50 7.50 2.14 7.57
N THR A 51 7.64 1.89 6.27
CA THR A 51 6.60 1.25 5.47
C THR A 51 7.10 -0.09 4.95
N THR A 52 6.35 -1.14 5.25
CA THR A 52 6.58 -2.47 4.68
C THR A 52 5.66 -2.65 3.48
N VAL A 53 6.23 -2.95 2.32
CA VAL A 53 5.50 -3.12 1.07
C VAL A 53 5.36 -4.60 0.77
N TYR A 54 4.12 -5.05 0.59
CA TYR A 54 3.79 -6.40 0.14
C TYR A 54 3.15 -6.35 -1.24
N SER A 55 3.32 -7.42 -2.01
CA SER A 55 2.60 -7.66 -3.26
C SER A 55 1.88 -9.01 -3.23
N THR A 56 0.84 -9.15 -4.04
CA THR A 56 0.13 -10.41 -4.25
C THR A 56 -0.59 -10.38 -5.60
N ASN A 57 -0.70 -11.54 -6.22
CA ASN A 57 -1.53 -11.76 -7.41
C ASN A 57 -2.80 -12.58 -7.08
N GLU A 58 -3.01 -12.87 -5.80
CA GLU A 58 -4.09 -13.70 -5.32
C GLU A 58 -5.12 -12.82 -4.60
N TYR A 59 -6.31 -12.70 -5.19
CA TYR A 59 -7.42 -12.02 -4.54
C TYR A 59 -8.76 -12.66 -4.92
N VAL A 60 -9.75 -12.53 -4.03
CA VAL A 60 -11.14 -12.90 -4.27
C VAL A 60 -12.08 -11.81 -3.76
N GLY A 61 -13.26 -11.71 -4.36
CA GLY A 61 -14.27 -10.71 -4.02
C GLY A 61 -14.59 -9.78 -5.18
N GLU A 62 -15.46 -8.82 -4.91
CA GLU A 62 -15.79 -7.71 -5.80
C GLU A 62 -15.27 -6.42 -5.15
N LEU A 63 -14.89 -5.44 -5.98
CA LEU A 63 -14.46 -4.13 -5.46
C LEU A 63 -15.64 -3.46 -4.76
N GLU A 64 -15.45 -3.18 -3.48
CA GLU A 64 -16.39 -2.43 -2.64
C GLU A 64 -15.57 -1.36 -1.92
N ILE A 65 -15.88 -0.10 -2.20
CA ILE A 65 -15.14 1.03 -1.65
C ILE A 65 -15.66 1.38 -0.25
N ASP A 66 -14.74 1.69 0.67
CA ASP A 66 -15.11 2.42 1.88
C ASP A 66 -15.29 3.91 1.57
N GLU A 67 -16.55 4.34 1.48
CA GLU A 67 -16.97 5.72 1.23
C GLU A 67 -16.59 6.70 2.36
N LEU A 68 -16.16 6.22 3.53
CA LEU A 68 -15.67 7.09 4.61
C LEU A 68 -14.24 7.56 4.38
N GLU A 69 -13.42 6.73 3.73
CA GLU A 69 -11.99 6.95 3.55
C GLU A 69 -11.59 7.24 2.10
N SER A 70 -12.38 6.77 1.14
CA SER A 70 -12.09 6.84 -0.30
C SER A 70 -13.23 7.42 -1.12
N ILE A 71 -12.90 8.01 -2.28
CA ILE A 71 -13.86 8.64 -3.21
C ILE A 71 -14.13 7.82 -4.47
N ASP A 72 -13.19 6.96 -4.85
CA ASP A 72 -13.25 6.07 -6.02
C ASP A 72 -12.27 4.91 -5.83
N LEU A 73 -12.55 3.77 -6.45
CA LEU A 73 -11.76 2.55 -6.35
C LEU A 73 -11.77 1.78 -7.68
N GLN A 74 -10.58 1.61 -8.26
CA GLN A 74 -10.40 0.86 -9.50
C GLN A 74 -8.97 0.31 -9.63
N PHE A 75 -8.82 -0.71 -10.47
CA PHE A 75 -7.51 -1.20 -10.88
C PHE A 75 -6.93 -0.32 -11.98
N PHE A 76 -5.62 -0.05 -11.89
CA PHE A 76 -4.85 0.62 -12.94
C PHE A 76 -3.80 -0.34 -13.49
N SER A 77 -3.56 -0.25 -14.80
CA SER A 77 -2.41 -0.90 -15.40
C SER A 77 -1.12 -0.19 -14.99
N LEU A 78 -0.02 -0.93 -14.86
CA LEU A 78 1.28 -0.37 -14.43
C LEU A 78 1.87 0.64 -15.43
N ASP A 79 1.43 0.62 -16.69
CA ASP A 79 1.77 1.59 -17.74
C ASP A 79 0.77 2.76 -17.83
N GLN A 80 -0.30 2.74 -17.02
CA GLN A 80 -1.40 3.73 -17.04
C GLN A 80 -1.73 4.24 -15.62
N LEU A 81 -0.69 4.48 -14.82
CA LEU A 81 -0.84 5.04 -13.47
C LEU A 81 -1.28 6.52 -13.52
N PRO A 82 -2.05 7.00 -12.51
CA PRO A 82 -2.39 8.41 -12.39
C PRO A 82 -1.15 9.32 -12.31
N GLU A 83 -1.22 10.51 -12.91
CA GLU A 83 -0.08 11.45 -12.97
C GLU A 83 0.25 12.06 -11.59
N ASP A 84 -0.77 12.27 -10.74
CA ASP A 84 -0.66 12.99 -9.47
C ASP A 84 -0.44 12.06 -8.25
N LEU A 85 0.28 10.96 -8.44
CA LEU A 85 0.62 10.05 -7.33
C LEU A 85 1.61 10.71 -6.36
N GLN A 86 1.35 10.53 -5.06
CA GLN A 86 2.30 10.91 -4.02
C GLN A 86 3.65 10.21 -4.27
N LYS A 87 4.74 10.94 -4.03
CA LYS A 87 6.10 10.46 -4.32
C LYS A 87 6.40 9.10 -3.64
N SER A 88 5.97 8.94 -2.39
CA SER A 88 6.14 7.69 -1.62
C SER A 88 5.53 6.49 -2.34
N TYR A 89 4.28 6.60 -2.83
CA TYR A 89 3.62 5.53 -3.57
C TYR A 89 4.36 5.18 -4.86
N MET A 90 4.85 6.19 -5.60
CA MET A 90 5.68 5.95 -6.78
C MET A 90 7.00 5.25 -6.44
N ASP A 91 7.61 5.56 -5.31
CA ASP A 91 8.82 4.87 -4.85
C ASP A 91 8.53 3.39 -4.54
N TYR A 92 7.36 3.08 -3.95
CA TYR A 92 6.94 1.71 -3.64
C TYR A 92 6.69 0.89 -4.91
N ILE A 93 5.95 1.47 -5.87
CA ILE A 93 5.69 0.85 -7.17
C ILE A 93 7.00 0.59 -7.93
N LYS A 94 7.93 1.55 -7.92
CA LYS A 94 9.26 1.37 -8.54
C LYS A 94 10.04 0.25 -7.87
N HIS A 95 9.96 0.11 -6.56
CA HIS A 95 10.62 -0.98 -5.84
C HIS A 95 10.06 -2.34 -6.26
N TYR A 96 8.73 -2.47 -6.31
CA TYR A 96 8.05 -3.65 -6.86
C TYR A 96 8.50 -3.95 -8.30
N LEU A 97 8.48 -2.95 -9.18
CA LEU A 97 8.88 -3.12 -10.58
C LEU A 97 10.35 -3.55 -10.71
N GLN A 98 11.26 -2.99 -9.91
CA GLN A 98 12.68 -3.36 -9.94
C GLN A 98 12.92 -4.80 -9.46
N ASN A 99 12.20 -5.24 -8.43
CA ASN A 99 12.35 -6.58 -7.86
C ASN A 99 11.64 -7.67 -8.68
N ASN A 100 10.72 -7.28 -9.57
CA ASN A 100 9.95 -8.19 -10.42
C ASN A 100 10.25 -8.00 -11.93
N ALA A 101 11.18 -7.11 -12.29
CA ALA A 101 11.69 -6.95 -13.66
C ALA A 101 12.79 -7.99 -13.96
N ILE A 102 12.39 -9.27 -14.07
CA ILE A 102 13.12 -10.39 -14.70
C ILE A 102 12.00 -11.37 -15.13
N GLU A 103 11.63 -11.62 -16.39
CA GLU A 103 12.28 -11.71 -17.71
C GLU A 103 11.31 -11.26 -18.83
#